data_AF-A0AAP0K8U6-F1
#
_entry.id   AF-A0AAP0K8U6-F1
#
_cell.length_a   1.000
_cell.length_b   1.000
_cell.length_c   1.000
_cell.angle_alpha   90.00
_cell.angle_beta   90.00
_cell.angle_gamma   90.00
#
_symmetry.space_group_name_H-M   'P 1'
#
loop_
_entity.id
_entity.type
_entity.pdbx_description
1 polymer ?
#
loop_
_entity_poly.entity_id
_entity_poly.type
_entity_poly.pdbx_seq_one_letter_code
_entity_poly.pdbx_strand_id
1 'polypeptide(L)'
;MALVYIFIELMAVVIVELVSVKGFRFFGAVDGLSMEYYAMRCPMAEITVRNKVNNTLDSNATLAAGLLRMHFHDCFVEINSNHDSLANGPTQSITIPKIAIITKQ
;
A
#
# COMPACT_ATOMS: atom_id res chain seq x y z
N MET A 1 -35.64 -21.63 -26.18
CA MET A 1 -34.25 -21.81 -25.71
C MET A 1 -33.37 -20.62 -26.03
N ALA A 2 -33.30 -20.15 -27.28
CA ALA A 2 -32.54 -18.95 -27.66
C ALA A 2 -32.94 -17.67 -26.89
N LEU A 3 -34.25 -17.44 -26.69
CA LEU A 3 -34.74 -16.29 -25.91
C LEU A 3 -34.27 -16.34 -24.45
N VAL A 4 -34.31 -17.53 -23.83
CA VAL A 4 -33.86 -17.74 -22.44
C VAL A 4 -32.37 -17.46 -22.30
N TYR A 5 -31.56 -17.87 -23.29
CA TYR A 5 -30.12 -17.59 -23.34
C TYR A 5 -29.84 -16.09 -23.47
N ILE A 6 -30.56 -15.39 -24.34
CA ILE A 6 -30.44 -13.93 -24.52
C ILE A 6 -30.80 -13.18 -23.24
N PHE A 7 -31.84 -13.60 -22.52
CA PHE A 7 -32.19 -13.02 -21.22
C PHE A 7 -31.10 -13.28 -20.17
N ILE A 8 -30.52 -14.48 -20.13
CA ILE A 8 -29.44 -14.81 -19.18
C ILE A 8 -28.20 -13.95 -19.45
N GLU A 9 -27.78 -13.81 -20.72
CA GLU A 9 -26.63 -12.97 -21.11
C GLU A 9 -26.87 -11.49 -20.78
N LEU A 10 -28.08 -10.97 -21.05
CA LEU A 10 -28.43 -9.58 -20.73
C LEU A 10 -28.40 -9.31 -19.22
N MET A 11 -28.94 -10.23 -18.42
CA MET A 11 -28.94 -10.10 -16.96
C MET A 11 -27.52 -10.22 -16.38
N ALA A 12 -26.67 -11.08 -16.95
CA ALA A 12 -25.27 -11.20 -16.57
C ALA A 12 -24.51 -9.88 -16.80
N VAL A 13 -24.68 -9.25 -17.97
CA VAL A 13 -24.07 -7.94 -18.27
C VAL A 13 -24.56 -6.85 -17.30
N VAL A 14 -25.87 -6.80 -17.01
CA VAL A 14 -26.42 -5.83 -16.05
C VAL A 14 -25.87 -6.04 -14.64
N ILE A 15 -25.71 -7.30 -14.20
CA ILE A 15 -25.13 -7.63 -12.89
C ILE A 15 -23.65 -7.22 -12.82
N VAL A 16 -22.87 -7.46 -13.88
CA VAL A 16 -21.44 -7.06 -13.96
C VAL A 16 -21.28 -5.55 -13.87
N GLU A 17 -22.12 -4.78 -14.58
CA GLU A 17 -22.12 -3.31 -14.51
C GLU A 17 -22.54 -2.80 -13.13
N LEU A 18 -23.56 -3.40 -12.51
CA LEU A 18 -24.00 -3.01 -11.16
C LEU A 18 -22.99 -3.36 -10.07
N VAL A 19 -22.23 -4.45 -10.22
CA VAL A 19 -21.12 -4.82 -9.32
C VAL A 19 -19.93 -3.87 -9.52
N SER A 20 -19.63 -3.42 -10.74
CA SER A 20 -18.60 -2.39 -10.99
C SER A 20 -18.98 -1.02 -10.42
N VAL A 21 -20.25 -0.61 -10.52
CA VAL A 21 -20.73 0.71 -10.08
C VAL A 21 -20.99 0.78 -8.57
N LYS A 22 -21.32 -0.36 -7.91
CA LYS A 22 -21.54 -0.44 -6.45
C LYS A 22 -20.43 -1.16 -5.68
N GLY A 23 -19.46 -1.77 -6.36
CA GLY A 23 -18.46 -2.67 -5.78
C GLY A 23 -17.05 -2.10 -5.69
N PHE A 24 -16.90 -0.84 -5.27
CA PHE A 24 -15.59 -0.32 -4.85
C PHE A 24 -15.67 0.50 -3.55
N ARG A 25 -16.38 -0.03 -2.55
CA ARG A 25 -16.33 0.47 -1.16
C ARG A 25 -15.85 -0.64 -0.21
N PHE A 26 -14.97 -1.54 -0.69
CA PHE A 26 -14.43 -2.66 0.08
C PHE A 26 -12.97 -2.48 0.55
N PHE A 27 -12.30 -1.40 0.15
CA PHE A 27 -11.00 -1.06 0.75
C PHE A 27 -11.27 -0.30 2.04
N GLY A 28 -11.17 -1.01 3.18
CA GLY A 28 -11.27 -0.41 4.50
C GLY A 28 -10.29 0.75 4.62
N ALA A 29 -10.81 1.96 4.78
CA ALA A 29 -10.00 3.09 5.20
C ALA A 29 -9.73 2.91 6.70
N VAL A 30 -8.45 2.91 7.08
CA VAL A 30 -8.05 2.99 8.48
C VAL A 30 -8.17 4.44 8.91
N ASP A 31 -8.80 4.69 10.06
CA ASP A 31 -8.91 6.05 10.61
C ASP A 31 -7.51 6.66 10.82
N GLY A 32 -7.33 7.90 10.38
CA GLY A 32 -6.05 8.62 10.47
C GLY A 32 -5.09 8.42 9.29
N LEU A 33 -5.38 7.54 8.33
CA LEU A 33 -4.61 7.42 7.08
C LEU A 33 -5.28 8.18 5.94
N SER A 34 -4.49 8.90 5.15
CA SER A 34 -4.97 9.64 3.97
C SER A 34 -3.96 9.58 2.83
N MET A 35 -4.45 9.39 1.61
CA MET A 35 -3.62 9.42 0.39
C MET A 35 -2.98 10.80 0.16
N GLU A 36 -3.55 11.86 0.73
CA GLU A 36 -3.07 13.23 0.56
C GLU A 36 -2.27 13.75 1.76
N TYR A 37 -1.91 12.86 2.70
CA TYR A 37 -1.23 13.24 3.95
C TYR A 37 0.01 14.14 3.73
N TYR A 38 0.79 13.86 2.69
CA TYR A 38 1.99 14.63 2.35
C TYR A 38 1.76 15.73 1.32
N ALA A 39 0.57 15.86 0.72
CA ALA A 39 0.33 16.72 -0.42
C ALA A 39 0.66 18.20 -0.16
N MET A 40 0.32 18.71 1.02
CA MET A 40 0.57 20.12 1.38
C MET A 40 1.94 20.34 2.05
N ARG A 41 2.40 19.39 2.87
CA ARG A 41 3.62 19.57 3.67
C ARG A 41 4.90 19.18 2.94
N CYS A 42 4.86 18.10 2.17
CA CYS A 42 6.00 17.60 1.41
C CYS A 42 5.50 16.91 0.13
N PRO A 43 5.07 17.69 -0.89
CA PRO A 43 4.47 17.13 -2.11
C PRO A 43 5.45 16.23 -2.90
N MET A 44 6.76 16.44 -2.70
CA MET A 44 7.80 15.66 -3.37
C MET A 44 8.16 14.36 -2.64
N ALA A 45 7.57 14.07 -1.47
CA ALA A 45 7.92 12.90 -0.68
C ALA A 45 7.71 11.59 -1.47
N GLU A 46 6.51 11.39 -2.01
CA GLU A 46 6.17 10.16 -2.75
C GLU A 46 7.06 9.99 -3.99
N ILE A 47 7.25 11.07 -4.75
CA ILE A 47 8.07 11.07 -5.97
C ILE A 47 9.53 10.75 -5.62
N THR A 48 10.07 11.37 -4.57
CA THR A 48 11.46 11.17 -4.16
C THR A 48 11.71 9.73 -3.72
N VAL A 49 10.81 9.17 -2.91
CA VAL A 49 10.90 7.76 -2.46
C VAL A 49 10.78 6.83 -3.66
N ARG A 50 9.80 7.03 -4.54
CA ARG A 50 9.60 6.21 -5.76
C ARG A 50 10.85 6.21 -6.64
N ASN A 51 11.41 7.37 -6.94
CA ASN A 51 12.60 7.49 -7.78
C ASN A 51 13.80 6.79 -7.13
N LYS A 52 13.99 6.96 -5.82
CA LYS A 52 15.11 6.33 -5.12
C LYS A 52 14.98 4.81 -5.11
N VAL A 53 13.77 4.29 -4.85
CA VAL A 53 13.48 2.86 -4.89
C VAL A 53 13.74 2.33 -6.30
N ASN A 54 13.14 2.91 -7.33
CA ASN A 54 13.32 2.47 -8.73
C ASN A 54 14.79 2.45 -9.15
N ASN A 55 15.55 3.53 -8.91
CA ASN A 55 16.98 3.57 -9.23
C ASN A 55 17.78 2.46 -8.53
N THR A 56 17.34 2.06 -7.33
CA THR A 56 18.01 0.99 -6.58
C THR A 56 17.57 -0.39 -7.07
N LEU A 57 16.32 -0.55 -7.51
CA LEU A 57 15.84 -1.79 -8.12
C LEU A 57 16.45 -2.04 -9.50
N ASP A 58 16.68 -0.98 -10.27
CA ASP A 58 17.35 -1.04 -11.58
C ASP A 58 18.80 -1.56 -11.44
N SER A 59 19.46 -1.25 -10.32
CA SER A 59 20.81 -1.77 -10.04
C SER A 59 20.80 -3.14 -9.37
N ASN A 60 19.82 -3.43 -8.50
CA ASN A 60 19.67 -4.75 -7.87
C ASN A 60 18.20 -5.09 -7.57
N ALA A 61 17.61 -5.94 -8.41
CA ALA A 61 16.21 -6.36 -8.27
C ALA A 61 15.92 -7.18 -7.00
N THR A 62 16.92 -7.83 -6.39
CA THR A 62 16.75 -8.60 -5.14
C THR A 62 16.38 -7.70 -3.95
N LEU A 63 16.67 -6.39 -4.02
CA LEU A 63 16.31 -5.45 -2.96
C LEU A 63 14.79 -5.25 -2.81
N ALA A 64 14.00 -5.45 -3.86
CA ALA A 64 12.54 -5.35 -3.78
C ALA A 64 11.98 -6.33 -2.73
N ALA A 65 12.46 -7.58 -2.75
CA ALA A 65 12.09 -8.58 -1.76
C ALA A 65 12.54 -8.21 -0.34
N GLY A 66 13.71 -7.56 -0.20
CA GLY A 66 14.22 -7.07 1.07
C GLY A 66 13.37 -5.94 1.66
N LEU A 67 12.99 -4.96 0.85
CA LEU A 67 12.11 -3.85 1.25
C LEU A 67 10.73 -4.37 1.69
N LEU A 68 10.18 -5.32 0.94
CA LEU A 68 8.89 -5.93 1.28
C LEU A 68 8.97 -6.72 2.60
N ARG A 69 10.01 -7.54 2.78
CA ARG A 69 10.25 -8.27 4.03
C ARG A 69 10.41 -7.32 5.22
N MET A 70 11.07 -6.18 5.02
CA MET A 70 11.24 -5.17 6.05
C MET A 70 9.91 -4.55 6.47
N HIS A 71 9.08 -4.15 5.50
CA HIS A 71 7.75 -3.60 5.76
C HIS A 71 6.87 -4.58 6.55
N PHE A 72 6.84 -5.85 6.13
CA PHE A 72 6.09 -6.87 6.86
C PHE A 72 6.67 -7.18 8.23
N HIS A 73 8.00 -7.15 8.39
CA HIS A 73 8.64 -7.35 9.67
C HIS A 73 8.26 -6.25 10.66
N ASP A 74 8.30 -4.99 10.24
CA ASP A 74 7.98 -3.85 11.12
C ASP A 74 6.49 -3.87 11.50
N CYS A 75 5.58 -4.12 10.55
CA CYS A 75 4.15 -4.20 10.86
C CYS A 75 3.77 -5.45 11.70
N PHE A 76 4.42 -6.60 11.50
CA PHE A 76 4.09 -7.83 12.25
C PHE A 76 4.64 -7.81 13.69
N VAL A 77 5.73 -7.08 13.93
CA VAL A 77 6.27 -6.88 15.29
C VAL A 77 5.40 -5.88 16.08
N GLU A 78 4.64 -5.04 15.39
CA GLU A 78 3.83 -3.95 15.97
C GLU A 78 2.39 -4.35 16.32
N ILE A 79 1.94 -5.57 16.03
CA ILE A 79 0.60 -6.10 16.39
C ILE A 79 0.39 -6.19 17.92
N ASN A 80 1.43 -5.90 18.71
CA ASN A 80 1.35 -5.82 20.16
C ASN A 80 1.03 -4.41 20.69
N SER A 81 1.01 -3.38 19.83
CA SER A 81 0.60 -2.02 20.21
C SER A 81 -0.83 -1.78 19.76
N ASN A 82 -1.74 -2.10 20.68
CA ASN A 82 -3.15 -1.81 20.58
C ASN A 82 -3.37 -0.32 20.24
N HIS A 83 -4.31 -0.11 19.33
CA HIS A 83 -4.96 1.14 19.01
C HIS A 83 -5.09 2.10 20.21
N ASP A 84 -4.26 3.15 20.27
CA ASP A 84 -4.61 4.34 21.03
C ASP A 84 -4.20 5.61 20.28
N SER A 85 -5.17 6.51 20.18
CA SER A 85 -5.06 7.78 19.51
C SER A 85 -4.60 8.81 20.53
N LEU A 86 -3.29 9.11 20.62
CA LEU A 86 -2.89 10.36 21.25
C LEU A 86 -1.56 10.90 20.72
N ALA A 87 -1.66 12.17 20.39
CA ALA A 87 -0.64 13.11 19.97
C ALA A 87 0.71 13.01 20.71
N ASN A 88 1.70 13.54 20.01
CA ASN A 88 3.05 13.93 20.43
C ASN A 88 4.11 12.86 20.21
N GLY A 89 4.86 13.03 19.12
CA GLY A 89 6.05 12.24 18.88
C GLY A 89 7.06 12.35 20.02
N PRO A 90 7.95 11.36 20.11
CA PRO A 90 9.36 11.66 20.05
C PRO A 90 10.01 10.89 18.89
N THR A 91 10.77 11.60 18.07
CA THR A 91 11.87 11.04 17.29
C THR A 91 12.73 10.17 18.21
N GLN A 92 12.62 8.84 18.09
CA GLN A 92 13.62 7.92 18.58
C GLN A 92 13.73 6.75 17.60
N SER A 93 14.69 6.90 16.68
CA SER A 93 15.57 5.81 16.27
C SER A 93 14.88 4.50 15.85
N ILE A 94 14.21 4.51 14.70
CA ILE A 94 14.47 3.39 13.79
C ILE A 94 15.84 3.69 13.21
N THR A 95 16.80 3.20 13.99
CA THR A 95 18.22 3.27 13.80
C THR A 95 18.56 3.02 12.33
N ILE A 96 19.76 3.41 11.97
CA ILE A 96 20.36 3.23 10.65
C ILE A 96 20.89 1.76 10.40
N PRO A 97 20.52 0.63 11.05
CA PRO A 97 21.28 -0.61 10.91
C PRO A 97 20.72 -1.52 9.79
N LYS A 98 20.02 -0.97 8.78
CA LYS A 98 19.64 -1.75 7.59
C LYS A 98 20.03 -1.14 6.25
N ILE A 99 20.44 0.13 6.20
CA ILE A 99 21.21 0.64 5.04
C ILE A 99 22.54 -0.13 4.90
N ALA A 100 23.07 -0.67 6.01
CA ALA A 100 24.28 -1.50 6.01
C ALA A 100 24.14 -2.84 5.24
N ILE A 101 22.91 -3.28 4.93
CA ILE A 101 22.69 -4.49 4.11
C ILE A 101 23.01 -4.22 2.63
N ILE A 102 23.01 -2.95 2.18
CA ILE A 102 23.27 -2.60 0.77
C ILE A 102 24.78 -2.39 0.49
N THR A 103 25.64 -2.37 1.52
CA THR A 103 27.10 -2.22 1.35
C THR A 103 27.90 -3.53 1.46
N LYS A 104 27.23 -4.68 1.68
CA LYS A 104 27.88 -6.01 1.64
C LYS A 104 26.99 -7.04 0.95
N GLN A 105 26.94 -6.99 -0.37
CA GLN A 105 26.94 -8.17 -1.24
C GLN A 105 27.38 -7.74 -2.63
#